data_AF-A0AAW5F2Z2-F1
#
_entry.id   AF-A0AAW5F2Z2-F1
#
_cell.length_a   1.000
_cell.length_b   1.000
_cell.length_c   1.000
_cell.angle_alpha   90.00
_cell.angle_beta   90.00
_cell.angle_gamma   90.00
#
_symmetry.space_group_name_H-M   'P 1'
#
loop_
_entity.id
_entity.type
_entity.pdbx_description
1 polymer ?
#
loop_
_entity_poly.entity_id
_entity_poly.type
_entity_poly.pdbx_seq_one_letter_code
_entity_poly.pdbx_strand_id
1 'polypeptide(L)'
;MLCEVPLTKEQQDFAAEHHGLVYKFLNDNHLPENEFYDVVIFPYLKAVQDYCNSASAQKYSFSTIAIRQMKFRLYDYFRTQARRKRNTEVISIHLGLYSDGVPLEEVLPGQDRLMQEFEMQQMLHDLASHVSEQQMKIVRMKGYGYGIREISSHEKIPMKRIQELLDEVHTVFLRLCRE
;
A
#
# COMPACT_ATOMS: atom_id res chain seq x y z
N MET A 1 1.86 -4.49 -9.36
CA MET A 1 2.16 -3.79 -10.62
C MET A 1 1.37 -4.51 -11.71
N LEU A 2 0.34 -3.87 -12.26
CA LEU A 2 -0.32 -4.40 -13.46
C LEU A 2 0.65 -4.19 -14.61
N CYS A 3 0.99 -5.24 -15.37
CA CYS A 3 1.82 -5.12 -16.57
C CYS A 3 1.18 -4.07 -17.49
N GLU A 4 1.82 -2.91 -17.63
CA GLU A 4 1.39 -1.91 -18.61
C GLU A 4 1.70 -2.49 -19.99
N VAL A 5 0.66 -2.91 -20.69
CA VAL A 5 0.77 -3.35 -22.07
C VAL A 5 1.31 -2.16 -22.88
N PRO A 6 2.41 -2.34 -23.62
CA PRO A 6 2.97 -1.27 -24.44
C PRO A 6 1.93 -0.78 -25.45
N LEU A 7 1.95 0.53 -25.75
CA LEU A 7 1.05 1.14 -26.74
C LEU A 7 1.18 0.43 -28.09
N THR A 8 0.04 0.14 -28.73
CA THR A 8 0.03 -0.34 -30.13
C THR A 8 0.54 0.77 -31.06
N LYS A 9 0.94 0.40 -32.29
CA LYS A 9 1.48 1.38 -33.24
C LYS A 9 0.47 2.50 -33.55
N GLU A 10 -0.80 2.15 -33.73
CA GLU A 10 -1.88 3.11 -33.92
C GLU A 10 -2.02 4.08 -32.74
N GLN A 11 -1.89 3.58 -31.51
CA GLN A 11 -1.94 4.42 -30.31
C GLN A 11 -0.71 5.33 -30.19
N GLN A 12 0.46 4.86 -30.62
CA GLN A 12 1.69 5.67 -30.64
C GLN A 12 1.56 6.81 -31.66
N ASP A 13 1.07 6.52 -32.86
CA ASP A 13 0.88 7.53 -33.90
C ASP A 13 -0.15 8.58 -33.46
N PHE A 14 -1.27 8.15 -32.86
CA PHE A 14 -2.29 9.03 -32.31
C PHE A 14 -1.74 9.91 -31.16
N ALA A 15 -0.93 9.32 -30.28
CA ALA A 15 -0.26 10.05 -29.20
C ALA A 15 0.72 11.09 -29.75
N ALA A 16 1.48 10.78 -30.80
CA ALA A 16 2.40 11.73 -31.41
C ALA A 16 1.66 12.91 -32.05
N GLU A 17 0.56 12.64 -32.76
CA GLU A 17 -0.26 13.68 -33.41
C GLU A 17 -0.89 14.65 -32.40
N HIS A 18 -1.33 14.15 -31.25
CA HIS A 18 -2.02 14.95 -30.24
C HIS A 18 -1.10 15.41 -29.09
N HIS A 19 0.20 15.18 -29.18
CA HIS A 19 1.17 15.43 -28.11
C HIS A 19 1.23 16.91 -27.70
N GLY A 20 0.98 17.82 -28.66
CA GLY A 20 0.90 19.27 -28.40
C GLY A 20 -0.10 19.66 -27.31
N LEU A 21 -1.10 18.81 -27.01
CA LEU A 21 -2.02 19.02 -25.90
C LEU A 21 -1.32 19.01 -24.53
N VAL A 22 -0.23 18.26 -24.38
CA VAL A 22 0.54 18.20 -23.13
C VAL A 22 1.20 19.55 -22.87
N TYR A 23 1.88 20.11 -23.86
CA TYR A 23 2.50 21.43 -23.75
C TYR A 23 1.48 22.55 -23.56
N LYS A 24 0.36 22.49 -24.30
CA LYS A 24 -0.75 23.43 -24.10
C LYS A 24 -1.27 23.35 -22.66
N PHE A 25 -1.46 22.15 -22.12
CA PHE A 25 -1.90 21.96 -20.75
C PHE A 25 -0.91 22.54 -19.74
N LEU A 26 0.40 22.28 -19.89
CA LEU A 26 1.43 22.82 -19.01
C LEU A 26 1.44 24.36 -19.03
N ASN A 27 1.39 24.95 -20.23
CA ASN A 27 1.33 26.40 -20.41
C ASN A 27 0.07 27.03 -19.81
N ASP A 28 -1.10 26.46 -20.07
CA ASP A 28 -2.39 26.94 -19.58
C ASP A 28 -2.49 26.89 -18.04
N ASN A 29 -1.72 26.00 -17.38
CA ASN A 29 -1.68 25.87 -15.92
C ASN A 29 -0.42 26.48 -15.28
N HIS A 30 0.41 27.19 -16.06
CA HIS A 30 1.68 27.79 -15.59
C HIS A 30 2.64 26.79 -14.91
N LEU A 31 2.72 25.57 -15.44
CA LEU A 31 3.55 24.51 -14.91
C LEU A 31 4.89 24.45 -15.65
N PRO A 32 6.04 24.50 -14.96
CA PRO A 32 7.33 24.36 -15.59
C PRO A 32 7.52 22.94 -16.15
N GLU A 33 7.86 22.85 -17.45
CA GLU A 33 7.94 21.57 -18.18
C GLU A 33 8.92 20.59 -17.54
N ASN A 34 10.09 21.07 -17.11
CA ASN A 34 11.14 20.26 -16.50
C ASN A 34 10.73 19.57 -15.19
N GLU A 35 9.66 20.04 -14.53
CA GLU A 35 9.17 19.49 -13.26
C GLU A 35 7.88 18.68 -13.43
N PHE A 36 7.02 19.06 -14.38
CA PHE A 36 5.67 18.51 -14.48
C PHE A 36 5.41 17.65 -15.72
N TYR A 37 6.33 17.60 -16.69
CA TYR A 37 6.11 16.82 -17.91
C TYR A 37 5.90 15.34 -17.62
N ASP A 38 6.72 14.74 -16.75
CA ASP A 38 6.60 13.34 -16.31
C ASP A 38 5.28 13.10 -15.56
N VAL A 39 4.83 14.05 -14.75
CA VAL A 39 3.56 13.97 -14.01
C VAL A 39 2.36 13.90 -14.96
N VAL A 40 2.39 14.65 -16.08
CA VAL A 40 1.26 14.77 -17.01
C VAL A 40 1.35 13.85 -18.23
N ILE A 41 2.53 13.34 -18.59
CA ILE A 41 2.68 12.47 -19.78
C ILE A 41 2.04 11.10 -19.56
N PHE A 42 2.17 10.51 -18.37
CA PHE A 42 1.57 9.20 -18.07
C PHE A 42 0.03 9.19 -18.12
N PRO A 43 -0.71 10.13 -17.49
CA PRO A 43 -2.16 10.19 -17.67
C PRO A 43 -2.57 10.52 -19.10
N TYR A 44 -1.76 11.28 -19.85
CA TYR A 44 -2.00 11.51 -21.26
C TYR A 44 -1.92 10.20 -22.08
N LEU A 45 -0.85 9.43 -21.93
CA LEU A 45 -0.68 8.15 -22.63
C LEU A 45 -1.76 7.14 -22.22
N LYS A 46 -2.14 7.13 -20.94
CA LYS A 46 -3.28 6.34 -20.47
C LYS A 46 -4.60 6.78 -21.11
N ALA A 47 -4.83 8.10 -21.25
CA ALA A 47 -6.00 8.61 -21.94
C ALA A 47 -6.03 8.19 -23.42
N VAL A 48 -4.87 8.12 -24.09
CA VAL A 48 -4.77 7.60 -25.46
C VAL A 48 -5.20 6.13 -25.51
N GLN A 49 -4.66 5.29 -24.63
CA GLN A 49 -5.05 3.87 -24.55
C GLN A 49 -6.56 3.72 -24.32
N ASP A 50 -7.08 4.40 -23.31
CA ASP A 50 -8.50 4.32 -22.93
C ASP A 50 -9.42 4.81 -24.07
N TYR A 51 -9.00 5.85 -24.80
CA TYR A 51 -9.76 6.43 -25.92
C TYR A 51 -9.78 5.51 -27.15
N CYS A 52 -8.64 4.91 -27.51
CA CYS A 52 -8.55 3.97 -28.62
C CYS A 52 -9.31 2.67 -28.35
N ASN A 53 -9.33 2.20 -27.09
CA ASN A 53 -9.92 0.90 -26.73
C ASN A 53 -11.43 0.95 -26.43
N SER A 54 -12.02 2.14 -26.28
CA SER A 54 -13.40 2.29 -25.80
C SER A 54 -14.27 3.15 -26.72
N ALA A 55 -15.25 2.52 -27.37
CA ALA A 55 -16.25 3.21 -28.19
C ALA A 55 -17.12 4.21 -27.39
N SER A 56 -17.26 4.02 -26.06
CA SER A 56 -17.98 4.97 -25.22
C SER A 56 -17.17 6.24 -24.95
N ALA A 57 -15.84 6.15 -24.93
CA ALA A 57 -14.94 7.30 -24.76
C ALA A 57 -14.94 8.20 -26.00
N GLN A 58 -15.03 7.61 -27.19
CA GLN A 58 -15.06 8.32 -28.48
C GLN A 58 -16.32 9.17 -28.71
N LYS A 59 -17.32 9.10 -27.82
CA LYS A 59 -18.47 10.01 -27.80
C LYS A 59 -18.09 11.44 -27.39
N TYR A 60 -16.92 11.61 -26.77
CA TYR A 60 -16.38 12.90 -26.33
C TYR A 60 -15.11 13.21 -27.09
N SER A 61 -14.71 14.48 -27.16
CA SER A 61 -13.42 14.83 -27.77
C SER A 61 -12.27 14.31 -26.92
N PHE A 62 -11.25 13.75 -27.59
CA PHE A 62 -10.04 13.25 -26.95
C PHE A 62 -9.40 14.31 -26.04
N SER A 63 -9.27 15.56 -26.50
CA SER A 63 -8.70 16.66 -25.73
C SER A 63 -9.38 16.85 -24.38
N THR A 64 -10.70 16.71 -24.31
CA THR A 64 -11.47 16.84 -23.05
C THR A 64 -11.10 15.72 -22.08
N ILE A 65 -10.99 14.49 -22.56
CA ILE A 65 -10.63 13.33 -21.74
C ILE A 65 -9.18 13.45 -21.27
N ALA A 66 -8.25 13.76 -22.16
CA ALA A 66 -6.83 13.92 -21.85
C ALA A 66 -6.60 15.03 -20.83
N ILE A 67 -7.18 16.23 -21.03
CA ILE A 67 -7.09 17.34 -20.07
C ILE A 67 -7.65 16.94 -18.71
N ARG A 68 -8.80 16.25 -18.69
CA ARG A 68 -9.40 15.79 -17.42
C ARG A 68 -8.49 14.82 -16.68
N GLN A 69 -7.87 13.85 -17.38
CA GLN A 69 -6.95 12.89 -16.76
C GLN A 69 -5.68 13.57 -16.25
N MET A 70 -5.09 14.48 -17.03
CA MET A 70 -3.92 15.27 -16.61
C MET A 70 -4.24 16.12 -15.37
N LYS A 71 -5.39 16.80 -15.31
CA LYS A 71 -5.84 17.56 -14.12
C LYS A 71 -5.98 16.68 -12.89
N PHE A 72 -6.57 15.50 -13.02
CA PHE A 72 -6.71 14.59 -11.88
C PHE A 72 -5.37 14.12 -11.33
N ARG A 73 -4.40 13.81 -12.21
CA ARG A 73 -3.05 13.46 -11.76
C ARG A 73 -2.32 14.62 -11.11
N LEU A 74 -2.44 15.82 -11.65
CA LEU A 74 -1.88 17.01 -11.06
C LEU A 74 -2.44 17.26 -9.64
N TYR A 75 -3.76 17.14 -9.46
CA TYR A 75 -4.36 17.24 -8.13
C TYR A 75 -3.84 16.16 -7.17
N ASP A 76 -3.72 14.92 -7.63
CA ASP A 76 -3.21 13.83 -6.79
C ASP A 76 -1.73 14.00 -6.45
N TYR A 77 -0.93 14.54 -7.37
CA TYR A 77 0.47 14.89 -7.15
C TYR A 77 0.60 15.90 -6.01
N PHE A 78 -0.09 17.04 -6.10
CA PHE A 78 -0.05 18.06 -5.05
C PHE A 78 -0.63 17.55 -3.72
N ARG A 79 -1.72 16.77 -3.77
CA ARG A 79 -2.29 16.15 -2.56
C ARG A 79 -1.31 15.17 -1.91
N THR A 80 -0.53 14.45 -2.72
CA THR A 80 0.50 13.51 -2.27
C THR A 80 1.69 14.25 -1.64
N GLN A 81 2.14 15.33 -2.27
CA GLN A 81 3.21 16.18 -1.73
C GLN A 81 2.76 16.87 -0.44
N ALA A 82 1.52 17.34 -0.35
CA ALA A 82 0.94 17.98 0.82
C ALA A 82 0.69 17.04 2.02
N ARG A 83 0.89 15.71 1.88
CA ARG A 83 0.63 14.78 2.99
C ARG A 83 1.61 15.00 4.14
N ARG A 84 1.07 15.05 5.36
CA ARG A 84 1.84 15.26 6.61
C ARG A 84 3.09 14.39 6.74
N LYS A 85 3.04 13.12 6.31
CA LYS A 85 4.21 12.22 6.35
C LYS A 85 5.41 12.70 5.52
N ARG A 86 5.19 13.52 4.48
CA ARG A 86 6.23 14.05 3.58
C ARG A 86 6.63 15.49 3.88
N ASN A 87 5.83 16.21 4.67
CA ASN A 87 6.08 17.59 5.12
C ASN A 87 6.32 17.67 6.62
N THR A 88 6.65 16.55 7.27
CA THR A 88 7.04 16.58 8.68
C THR A 88 8.47 17.09 8.77
N GLU A 89 8.75 17.87 9.81
CA GLU A 89 10.12 18.20 10.16
C GLU A 89 10.87 16.89 10.42
N VAL A 90 11.99 16.71 9.72
CA VAL A 90 12.87 15.55 9.89
C VAL A 90 14.01 16.00 10.80
N ILE A 91 14.08 15.41 11.99
CA ILE A 91 15.17 15.61 12.93
C ILE A 91 16.17 14.44 12.84
N SER A 92 17.44 14.73 13.05
CA SER A 92 18.48 13.69 13.14
C SER A 92 18.24 12.82 14.36
N ILE A 93 18.39 11.50 14.24
CA ILE A 93 18.36 10.59 15.39
C ILE A 93 19.55 10.79 16.34
N HIS A 94 20.62 11.44 15.86
CA HIS A 94 21.78 11.80 16.68
C HIS A 94 21.60 13.16 17.37
N LEU A 95 20.41 13.77 17.27
CA LEU A 95 20.11 15.03 17.94
C LEU A 95 19.96 14.80 19.45
N GLY A 96 20.78 15.45 20.26
CA GLY A 96 20.54 15.64 21.69
C GLY A 96 19.52 16.76 21.90
N LEU A 97 18.41 16.48 22.57
CA LEU A 97 17.33 17.47 22.79
C LEU A 97 17.72 18.57 23.80
N TYR A 98 18.81 18.39 24.54
CA TYR A 98 19.31 19.30 25.57
C TYR A 98 20.84 19.37 25.51
N SER A 99 21.44 20.41 26.12
CA SER A 99 22.90 20.65 26.12
C SER A 99 23.73 19.45 26.59
N ASP A 100 23.19 18.66 27.52
CA ASP A 100 23.78 17.43 28.07
C ASP A 100 22.92 16.19 27.75
N GLY A 101 21.99 16.30 26.79
CA GLY A 101 21.03 15.25 26.47
C GLY A 101 21.66 14.13 25.63
N VAL A 102 21.31 12.89 25.95
CA VAL A 102 21.65 11.73 25.12
C VAL A 102 20.98 11.83 23.74
N PRO A 103 21.59 11.29 22.68
CA PRO A 103 21.00 11.32 21.35
C PRO A 103 19.66 10.55 21.32
N LEU A 104 18.77 10.96 20.41
CA LEU A 104 17.44 10.35 20.27
C LEU A 104 17.50 8.83 20.03
N GLU A 105 18.57 8.33 19.40
CA GLU A 105 18.79 6.89 19.18
C GLU A 105 18.89 6.06 20.48
N GLU A 106 19.36 6.66 21.58
CA GLU A 106 19.46 5.98 22.88
C GLU A 106 18.14 6.03 23.67
N VAL A 107 17.28 7.01 23.36
CA VAL A 107 15.97 7.21 24.02
C VAL A 107 14.87 6.43 23.30
N LEU A 108 14.97 6.31 21.97
CA LEU A 108 13.97 5.59 21.18
C LEU A 108 14.08 4.09 21.44
N PRO A 109 12.96 3.40 21.72
CA PRO A 109 12.98 1.96 21.85
C PRO A 109 13.40 1.34 20.51
N GLY A 110 14.56 0.70 20.50
CA GLY A 110 14.99 -0.12 19.39
C GLY A 110 14.10 -1.35 19.26
N GLN A 111 13.84 -1.79 18.03
CA GLN A 111 13.23 -3.12 17.81
C GLN A 111 14.28 -4.19 18.14
N ASP A 112 14.33 -4.63 19.39
CA ASP A 112 15.07 -5.83 19.75
C ASP A 112 14.30 -7.06 19.25
N ARG A 113 14.77 -7.63 18.13
CA ARG A 113 14.15 -8.79 17.51
C ARG A 113 14.10 -9.99 18.45
N LEU A 114 15.10 -10.17 19.31
CA LEU A 114 15.16 -11.28 20.26
C LEU A 114 14.12 -11.07 21.37
N MET A 115 14.00 -9.85 21.87
CA MET A 115 12.96 -9.50 22.86
C MET A 115 11.56 -9.70 22.28
N GLN A 116 11.31 -9.26 21.03
CA GLN A 116 10.02 -9.45 20.36
C GLN A 116 9.68 -10.93 20.15
N GLU A 117 10.66 -11.75 19.74
CA GLU A 117 10.47 -13.19 19.61
C GLU A 117 10.16 -13.83 20.97
N PHE A 118 10.85 -13.41 22.04
CA PHE A 118 10.59 -13.87 23.39
C PHE A 118 9.18 -13.50 23.87
N GLU A 119 8.77 -12.24 23.72
CA GLU A 119 7.43 -11.75 24.06
C GLU A 119 6.34 -12.53 23.33
N MET A 120 6.54 -12.80 22.03
CA MET A 120 5.62 -13.62 21.24
C MET A 120 5.54 -15.06 21.78
N GLN A 121 6.66 -15.69 22.12
CA GLN A 121 6.66 -17.04 22.68
C GLN A 121 5.96 -17.08 24.05
N GLN A 122 6.15 -16.05 24.88
CA GLN A 122 5.48 -15.93 26.16
C GLN A 122 3.97 -15.78 26.00
N MET A 123 3.50 -14.90 25.11
CA MET A 123 2.07 -14.77 24.81
C MET A 123 1.45 -16.08 24.30
N LEU A 124 2.16 -16.84 23.46
CA LEU A 124 1.70 -18.14 22.99
C LEU A 124 1.66 -19.18 24.13
N HIS A 125 2.60 -19.11 25.07
CA HIS A 125 2.60 -19.97 26.26
C HIS A 125 1.39 -19.67 27.16
N ASP A 126 1.15 -18.40 27.45
CA ASP A 126 0.02 -17.97 28.28
C ASP A 126 -1.31 -18.36 27.62
N LEU A 127 -1.45 -18.11 26.31
CA LEU A 127 -2.63 -18.51 25.54
C LEU A 127 -2.89 -20.02 25.62
N ALA A 128 -1.84 -20.85 25.61
CA ALA A 128 -1.98 -22.30 25.67
C ALA A 128 -2.67 -22.79 26.96
N SER A 129 -2.62 -22.02 28.05
CA SER A 129 -3.32 -22.34 29.30
C SER A 129 -4.83 -22.06 29.25
N HIS A 130 -5.30 -21.30 28.26
CA HIS A 130 -6.69 -20.84 28.14
C HIS A 130 -7.45 -21.44 26.94
N VAL A 131 -6.77 -22.23 26.11
CA VAL A 131 -7.35 -22.85 24.91
C VAL A 131 -7.09 -24.35 24.89
N SER A 132 -7.88 -25.10 24.13
CA SER A 132 -7.65 -26.54 23.97
C SER A 132 -6.36 -26.83 23.21
N GLU A 133 -5.78 -28.02 23.41
CA GLU A 133 -4.60 -28.46 22.66
C GLU A 133 -4.83 -28.43 21.14
N GLN A 134 -6.05 -28.79 20.69
CA GLN A 134 -6.43 -28.74 19.28
C GLN A 134 -6.44 -27.31 18.75
N GLN A 135 -7.02 -26.37 19.49
CA GLN A 135 -6.99 -24.94 19.15
C GLN A 135 -5.55 -24.42 19.10
N MET A 136 -4.73 -24.76 20.09
CA MET A 136 -3.33 -24.32 20.14
C MET A 136 -2.50 -24.90 18.99
N LYS A 137 -2.75 -26.16 18.60
CA LYS A 137 -2.12 -26.79 17.44
C LYS A 137 -2.48 -26.05 16.15
N ILE A 138 -3.75 -25.66 15.98
CA ILE A 138 -4.22 -24.85 14.85
C ILE A 138 -3.53 -23.49 14.82
N VAL A 139 -3.40 -22.81 15.96
CA VAL A 139 -2.67 -21.53 16.08
C VAL A 139 -1.20 -21.70 15.68
N ARG A 140 -0.52 -22.74 16.16
CA ARG A 140 0.88 -23.01 15.81
C ARG A 140 1.06 -23.27 14.31
N MET A 141 0.21 -24.09 13.70
CA MET A 141 0.23 -24.28 12.24
C MET A 141 -0.01 -22.96 11.51
N LYS A 142 -0.92 -22.12 12.01
CA LYS A 142 -1.13 -20.80 11.41
C LYS A 142 0.12 -19.92 11.52
N GLY A 143 0.81 -19.94 12.66
CA GLY A 143 2.08 -19.25 12.89
C GLY A 143 3.22 -19.73 12.00
N TYR A 144 3.25 -21.01 11.63
CA TYR A 144 4.18 -21.56 10.64
C TYR A 144 3.82 -21.25 9.19
N GLY A 145 2.72 -20.51 8.94
CA GLY A 145 2.32 -20.07 7.60
C GLY A 145 1.33 -20.97 6.88
N TYR A 146 0.81 -22.02 7.52
CA TYR A 146 -0.16 -22.91 6.88
C TYR A 146 -1.47 -22.18 6.54
N GLY A 147 -1.98 -22.45 5.35
CA GLY A 147 -3.29 -22.02 4.89
C GLY A 147 -4.42 -22.78 5.58
N ILE A 148 -5.62 -22.19 5.64
CA ILE A 148 -6.81 -22.84 6.25
C ILE A 148 -7.12 -24.18 5.58
N ARG A 149 -6.91 -24.27 4.26
CA ARG A 149 -7.09 -25.51 3.49
C ARG A 149 -6.10 -26.59 3.91
N GLU A 150 -4.84 -26.24 4.10
CA GLU A 150 -3.77 -27.17 4.50
C GLU A 150 -3.99 -27.68 5.93
N ILE A 151 -4.38 -26.78 6.84
CA ILE A 151 -4.77 -27.13 8.21
C ILE A 151 -5.98 -28.08 8.20
N SER A 152 -6.96 -27.82 7.34
CA SER A 152 -8.16 -28.65 7.17
C SER A 152 -7.83 -30.07 6.74
N SER A 153 -6.96 -30.21 5.73
CA SER A 153 -6.44 -31.50 5.30
C SER A 153 -5.62 -32.21 6.37
N HIS A 154 -4.78 -31.49 7.13
CA HIS A 154 -3.90 -32.07 8.14
C HIS A 154 -4.67 -32.54 9.40
N GLU A 155 -5.57 -31.71 9.93
CA GLU A 155 -6.34 -32.02 11.14
C GLU A 155 -7.63 -32.79 10.86
N LYS A 156 -8.01 -32.97 9.59
CA LYS A 156 -9.28 -33.59 9.16
C LYS A 156 -10.51 -32.86 9.73
N ILE A 157 -10.40 -31.53 9.86
CA ILE A 157 -11.47 -30.65 10.34
C ILE A 157 -11.99 -29.83 9.15
N PRO A 158 -13.31 -29.66 8.98
CA PRO A 158 -13.86 -28.80 7.93
C PRO A 158 -13.30 -27.37 8.01
N MET A 159 -13.00 -26.74 6.87
CA MET A 159 -12.44 -25.39 6.80
C MET A 159 -13.23 -24.36 7.62
N LYS A 160 -14.56 -24.45 7.57
CA LYS A 160 -15.46 -23.57 8.34
C LYS A 160 -15.22 -23.70 9.83
N ARG A 161 -15.06 -24.93 10.32
CA ARG A 161 -14.80 -25.18 11.74
C ARG A 161 -13.42 -24.67 12.17
N ILE A 162 -12.40 -24.73 11.30
CA ILE A 162 -11.09 -24.13 11.59
C ILE A 162 -11.18 -22.61 11.73
N GLN A 163 -11.97 -21.95 10.89
CA GLN A 163 -12.22 -20.51 11.01
C GLN A 163 -12.89 -20.17 12.34
N GLU A 164 -13.96 -20.90 12.69
CA GLU A 164 -14.63 -20.75 13.98
C GLU A 164 -13.67 -20.96 15.16
N LEU A 165 -12.84 -22.00 15.13
CA LEU A 165 -11.84 -22.26 16.18
C LEU A 165 -10.80 -21.12 16.29
N LEU A 166 -10.36 -20.54 15.17
CA LEU A 166 -9.46 -19.39 15.19
C LEU A 166 -10.13 -18.13 15.75
N ASP A 167 -11.40 -17.90 15.43
CA ASP A 167 -12.18 -16.76 15.96
C ASP A 167 -12.45 -16.90 17.47
N GLU A 168 -12.76 -18.12 17.92
CA GLU A 168 -12.88 -18.48 19.34
C GLU A 168 -11.57 -18.16 20.08
N VAL A 169 -10.43 -18.62 19.56
CA VAL A 169 -9.10 -18.37 20.15
C VAL A 169 -8.73 -16.88 20.11
N HIS A 170 -9.01 -16.18 19.02
CA HIS A 170 -8.75 -14.74 18.93
C HIS A 170 -9.55 -13.96 19.98
N THR A 171 -10.78 -14.38 20.28
CA THR A 171 -11.58 -13.78 21.35
C THR A 171 -10.95 -13.99 22.73
N VAL A 172 -10.39 -15.17 23.00
CA VAL A 172 -9.66 -15.46 24.25
C VAL A 172 -8.39 -14.61 24.32
N PHE A 173 -7.59 -14.59 23.25
CA PHE A 173 -6.37 -13.79 23.16
C PHE A 173 -6.63 -12.31 23.45
N LEU A 174 -7.67 -11.71 22.86
CA LEU A 174 -8.02 -10.30 23.10
C LEU A 174 -8.42 -10.01 24.55
N ARG A 175 -8.89 -11.01 25.32
CA ARG A 175 -9.15 -10.83 26.75
C ARG A 175 -7.83 -10.82 27.53
N LEU A 176 -6.93 -11.74 27.23
CA LEU A 176 -5.61 -11.82 27.85
C LEU A 176 -4.78 -10.54 27.61
N CYS A 177 -4.89 -9.91 26.45
CA CYS A 177 -4.20 -8.64 26.17
C CYS A 177 -4.80 -7.41 26.85
N ARG A 178 -5.96 -7.51 27.51
CA ARG A 178 -6.64 -6.40 28.18
C ARG A 178 -6.53 -6.46 29.71
N GLU A 179 -6.05 -7.57 30.24
CA GLU A 179 -5.67 -7.75 31.65
C GLU A 179 -4.23 -7.28 31.87
#